data_AF-A0A932HF29-F1
#
_entry.id   AF-A0A932HF29-F1
#
_cell.length_a   1.000
_cell.length_b   1.000
_cell.length_c   1.000
_cell.angle_alpha   90.00
_cell.angle_beta   90.00
_cell.angle_gamma   90.00
#
_symmetry.space_group_name_H-M   'P 1'
#
loop_
_entity.id
_entity.type
_entity.pdbx_description
1 polymer ?
#
loop_
_entity_poly.entity_id
_entity_poly.type
_entity_poly.pdbx_seq_one_letter_code
_entity_poly.pdbx_strand_id
1 'polypeptide(L)'
;LPQSPQIYKQILMTAGFDRYFQIARCFRDEDLRADRQPEFTQIDLEASFVTPPDVYRMVETVLVALWDEAGERVEAPFPRMSHRDALERYGVDKPDVRFDLAIEDLSGVLSGRGFRAFDEAVDNRGRVRGIRVPGGAALLASRGSRR
;
A
#
# COMPACT_ATOMS: atom_id res chain seq x y z
N LEU A 1 21.62 13.21 -10.88
CA LEU A 1 20.88 14.20 -10.07
C LEU A 1 20.29 13.48 -8.84
N PRO A 2 20.00 14.16 -7.71
CA PRO A 2 19.57 13.48 -6.49
C PRO A 2 18.21 12.79 -6.67
N GLN A 3 18.09 11.55 -6.20
CA GLN A 3 16.83 10.80 -6.21
C GLN A 3 15.88 11.24 -5.08
N SER A 4 16.42 11.86 -4.03
CA SER A 4 15.72 12.56 -2.95
C SER A 4 16.74 13.39 -2.14
N PRO A 5 16.31 14.35 -1.30
CA PRO A 5 17.18 15.09 -0.39
C PRO A 5 17.63 14.30 0.88
N GLN A 6 17.50 12.97 0.89
CA GLN A 6 17.66 12.14 2.10
C GLN A 6 18.95 12.41 2.90
N ILE A 7 20.10 12.56 2.25
CA ILE A 7 21.35 12.84 2.97
C ILE A 7 21.35 14.26 3.56
N TYR A 8 20.85 15.24 2.81
CA TYR A 8 20.83 16.64 3.23
C TYR A 8 19.89 16.87 4.42
N LYS A 9 18.70 16.28 4.42
CA LYS A 9 17.77 16.44 5.54
C LYS A 9 18.30 15.83 6.84
N GLN A 10 19.03 14.70 6.76
CA GLN A 10 19.69 14.10 7.92
C GLN A 10 20.85 14.97 8.45
N ILE A 11 21.63 15.59 7.56
CA ILE A 11 22.66 16.57 7.95
C ILE A 11 22.01 17.77 8.63
N LEU A 12 20.86 18.26 8.14
CA LEU A 12 20.14 19.37 8.79
C LEU A 12 19.68 19.01 10.20
N MET A 13 19.16 17.79 10.42
CA MET A 13 18.83 17.34 11.79
C MET A 13 20.08 17.31 12.67
N THR A 14 21.21 16.83 12.15
CA THR A 14 22.49 16.82 12.87
C THR A 14 23.05 18.22 13.13
N ALA A 15 22.78 19.18 12.25
CA ALA A 15 23.17 20.58 12.38
C ALA A 15 22.30 21.35 13.40
N GLY A 16 21.33 20.69 14.04
CA GLY A 16 20.50 21.26 15.10
C GLY A 16 19.17 21.84 14.65
N PHE A 17 18.77 21.64 13.38
CA PHE A 17 17.42 21.98 12.97
C PHE A 17 16.41 20.96 13.54
N ASP A 18 15.41 21.43 14.28
CA ASP A 18 14.40 20.56 14.90
C ASP A 18 13.45 19.95 13.86
N ARG A 19 13.02 20.74 12.87
CA ARG A 19 12.09 20.33 11.81
C ARG A 19 12.49 20.96 10.48
N TYR A 20 12.33 20.18 9.42
CA TYR A 20 12.66 20.56 8.06
C TYR A 20 11.57 20.11 7.10
N PHE A 21 11.29 20.94 6.09
CA PHE A 21 10.53 20.53 4.92
C PHE A 21 11.11 21.15 3.64
N GLN A 22 10.90 20.50 2.51
CA GLN A 22 11.24 21.03 1.19
C GLN A 22 10.30 20.47 0.12
N ILE A 23 9.88 21.33 -0.82
CA ILE A 23 9.32 20.89 -2.11
C ILE A 23 10.51 20.71 -3.07
N ALA A 24 10.98 19.47 -3.22
CA ALA A 24 12.22 19.15 -3.90
C ALA A 24 12.00 18.53 -5.28
N ARG A 25 12.78 18.97 -6.27
CA ARG A 25 12.88 18.27 -7.56
C ARG A 25 13.82 17.07 -7.41
N CYS A 26 13.31 15.91 -7.79
CA CYS A 26 13.98 14.63 -7.64
C CYS A 26 14.03 13.94 -9.00
N PHE A 27 15.10 13.17 -9.21
CA PHE A 27 15.40 12.59 -10.51
C PHE A 27 15.69 11.09 -10.39
N ARG A 28 15.09 10.27 -11.23
CA ARG A 28 15.32 8.81 -11.29
C ARG A 28 15.65 8.40 -12.73
N ASP A 29 16.73 7.66 -12.87
CA ASP A 29 17.17 7.08 -14.15
C ASP A 29 16.63 5.64 -14.24
N GLU A 30 15.31 5.54 -14.37
CA GLU A 30 14.55 4.27 -14.47
C GLU A 30 13.63 4.33 -15.68
N ASP A 31 13.24 3.16 -16.19
CA ASP A 31 12.25 3.05 -17.27
C ASP A 31 10.93 3.73 -16.90
N LEU A 32 10.38 4.47 -17.86
CA LEU A 32 9.13 5.19 -17.70
C LEU A 32 7.95 4.24 -17.55
N ARG A 33 7.01 4.64 -16.71
CA ARG A 33 5.68 4.03 -16.56
C ARG A 33 4.64 5.13 -16.50
N ALA A 34 3.36 4.78 -16.62
CA ALA A 34 2.27 5.76 -16.55
C ALA A 34 2.34 6.65 -15.29
N ASP A 35 2.84 6.09 -14.18
CA ASP A 35 3.01 6.75 -12.88
C ASP A 35 4.48 7.13 -12.56
N ARG A 36 5.41 7.01 -13.53
CA ARG A 36 6.84 7.24 -13.31
C ARG A 36 7.43 8.17 -14.36
N GLN A 37 7.85 9.34 -13.91
CA GLN A 37 8.58 10.33 -14.68
C GLN A 37 10.04 10.39 -14.22
N PRO A 38 10.99 10.73 -15.11
CA PRO A 38 12.41 10.77 -14.76
C PRO A 38 12.71 11.96 -13.84
N GLU A 39 11.85 12.99 -13.86
CA GLU A 39 11.85 14.12 -12.95
C GLU A 39 10.47 14.25 -12.29
N PHE A 40 10.45 14.39 -10.98
CA PHE A 40 9.22 14.50 -10.19
C PHE A 40 9.46 15.39 -8.97
N THR A 41 8.37 15.86 -8.35
CA THR A 41 8.42 16.72 -7.17
C THR A 41 8.04 15.92 -5.94
N GLN A 42 8.85 16.01 -4.88
CA GLN A 42 8.56 15.42 -3.58
C GLN A 42 8.31 16.53 -2.56
N ILE A 43 7.34 16.30 -1.68
CA ILE A 43 7.24 17.03 -0.40
C ILE A 43 8.06 16.22 0.59
N ASP A 44 9.28 16.68 0.84
CA ASP A 44 10.21 16.04 1.75
C ASP A 44 10.09 16.66 3.15
N LEU A 45 10.11 15.82 4.18
CA LEU A 45 9.88 16.17 5.57
C LEU A 45 10.92 15.44 6.43
N GLU A 46 11.40 16.10 7.48
CA GLU A 46 12.28 15.50 8.49
C GLU A 46 12.10 16.22 9.84
N ALA A 47 12.23 15.50 10.94
CA ALA A 47 12.17 16.06 12.29
C ALA A 47 13.09 15.32 13.26
N SER A 48 13.62 16.03 14.25
CA SER A 48 14.47 15.49 15.31
C SER A 48 13.63 15.09 16.53
N PHE A 49 14.13 14.14 17.33
CA PHE A 49 13.52 13.71 18.60
C PHE A 49 12.06 13.22 18.50
N VAL A 50 11.65 12.70 17.34
CA VAL A 50 10.30 12.19 17.08
C VAL A 50 10.26 10.65 17.04
N THR A 51 9.08 10.11 17.27
CA THR A 51 8.74 8.70 17.08
C THR A 51 7.91 8.51 15.80
N PRO A 52 7.77 7.27 15.27
CA PRO A 52 6.95 7.04 14.08
C PRO A 52 5.50 7.55 14.18
N PRO A 53 4.78 7.40 15.33
CA PRO A 53 3.46 8.02 15.51
C PRO A 53 3.43 9.54 15.33
N ASP A 54 4.50 10.25 15.67
CA ASP A 54 4.58 11.70 15.50
C ASP A 54 4.70 12.05 14.01
N VAL A 55 5.52 11.29 13.28
CA VAL A 55 5.66 11.42 11.82
C VAL A 55 4.33 11.14 11.11
N TYR A 56 3.60 10.10 11.52
CA TYR A 56 2.28 9.81 10.96
C TYR A 56 1.32 10.99 11.13
N ARG A 57 1.24 11.58 12.33
CA ARG A 57 0.35 12.73 12.57
C ARG A 57 0.75 13.95 11.75
N MET A 58 2.06 14.21 11.59
CA MET A 58 2.54 15.29 10.72
C MET A 58 2.09 15.08 9.26
N VAL A 59 2.29 13.88 8.72
CA VAL A 59 1.88 13.55 7.34
C VAL A 59 0.36 13.55 7.18
N GLU A 60 -0.39 12.97 8.12
CA GLU A 60 -1.86 12.98 8.14
C GLU A 60 -2.40 14.42 8.13
N THR A 61 -1.80 15.34 8.90
CA THR A 61 -2.18 16.77 8.91
C THR A 61 -1.99 17.42 7.54
N VAL A 62 -0.85 17.17 6.88
CA VAL A 62 -0.59 17.68 5.53
C VAL A 62 -1.59 17.11 4.53
N LEU A 63 -1.87 15.81 4.59
CA LEU A 63 -2.79 15.14 3.67
C LEU A 63 -4.24 15.63 3.85
N VAL A 64 -4.71 15.82 5.09
CA VAL A 64 -6.04 16.39 5.36
C VAL A 64 -6.16 17.78 4.75
N ALA A 65 -5.17 18.65 4.95
CA ALA A 65 -5.18 20.00 4.39
C ALA A 65 -5.13 20.02 2.85
N LEU A 66 -4.34 19.13 2.23
CA LEU A 66 -4.27 19.01 0.76
C LEU A 66 -5.58 18.51 0.15
N TRP A 67 -6.27 17.57 0.80
CA TRP A 67 -7.56 17.08 0.33
C TRP A 67 -8.67 18.13 0.51
N ASP A 68 -8.66 18.89 1.61
CA ASP A 68 -9.60 20.00 1.82
C ASP A 68 -9.47 21.06 0.73
N GLU A 69 -8.24 21.43 0.35
CA GLU A 69 -7.96 22.32 -0.78
C GLU A 69 -8.45 21.73 -2.12
N ALA A 70 -8.42 20.40 -2.26
CA ALA A 70 -8.96 19.70 -3.43
C ALA A 70 -10.50 19.58 -3.42
N GLY A 71 -11.18 20.10 -2.38
CA GLY A 71 -12.63 20.07 -2.24
C GLY A 71 -13.18 18.75 -1.70
N GLU A 72 -12.33 17.90 -1.15
CA GLU A 72 -12.69 16.58 -0.63
C GLU A 72 -12.33 16.47 0.84
N ARG A 73 -13.27 16.00 1.66
CA ARG A 73 -13.04 15.89 3.10
C ARG A 73 -12.56 14.49 3.46
N VAL A 74 -11.38 14.41 4.07
CA VAL A 74 -10.82 13.18 4.65
C VAL A 74 -10.56 13.35 6.14
N GLU A 75 -10.68 12.28 6.90
CA GLU A 75 -10.54 12.32 8.36
C GLU A 75 -9.37 11.47 8.83
N ALA A 76 -8.53 12.05 9.68
CA ALA A 76 -7.45 11.38 10.39
C ALA A 76 -7.93 10.91 11.79
N PRO A 77 -7.32 9.88 12.40
CA PRO A 77 -6.15 9.14 11.92
C PRO A 77 -6.51 8.17 10.78
N PHE A 78 -5.62 8.03 9.81
CA PHE A 78 -5.85 7.07 8.73
C PHE A 78 -5.72 5.63 9.23
N PRO A 79 -6.53 4.68 8.70
CA PRO A 79 -6.43 3.27 9.08
C PRO A 79 -5.02 2.74 8.85
N ARG A 80 -4.50 1.98 9.83
CA ARG A 80 -3.16 1.40 9.76
C ARG A 80 -3.27 -0.10 9.59
N MET A 81 -2.42 -0.63 8.72
CA MET A 81 -2.32 -2.05 8.43
C MET A 81 -0.85 -2.44 8.46
N SER A 82 -0.51 -3.55 9.12
CA SER A 82 0.87 -4.04 9.06
C SER A 82 1.18 -4.52 7.64
N HIS A 83 2.43 -4.44 7.24
CA HIS A 83 2.88 -4.99 5.95
C HIS A 83 2.49 -6.47 5.79
N ARG A 84 2.60 -7.25 6.87
CA ARG A 84 2.17 -8.65 6.88
C ARG A 84 0.67 -8.76 6.59
N ASP A 85 -0.17 -7.97 7.26
CA ASP A 85 -1.62 -8.04 7.04
C ASP A 85 -2.01 -7.57 5.64
N ALA A 86 -1.31 -6.59 5.07
CA ALA A 86 -1.52 -6.15 3.69
C ALA A 86 -1.21 -7.26 2.68
N LEU A 87 -0.05 -7.92 2.82
CA LEU A 87 0.31 -9.05 1.98
C LEU A 87 -0.61 -10.26 2.19
N GLU A 88 -0.99 -10.54 3.43
CA GLU A 88 -1.87 -11.67 3.74
C GLU A 88 -3.29 -11.43 3.23
N ARG A 89 -3.86 -10.25 3.44
CA ARG A 89 -5.25 -9.97 3.07
C ARG A 89 -5.44 -9.50 1.64
N TYR A 90 -4.40 -8.99 0.98
CA TYR A 90 -4.55 -8.36 -0.34
C TYR A 90 -3.43 -8.72 -1.34
N GLY A 91 -2.37 -9.40 -0.91
CA GLY A 91 -1.26 -9.81 -1.80
C GLY A 91 -0.39 -8.65 -2.31
N VAL A 92 -0.59 -7.43 -1.78
CA VAL A 92 0.14 -6.22 -2.17
C VAL A 92 0.31 -5.31 -0.95
N ASP A 93 1.41 -4.57 -0.90
CA ASP A 93 1.78 -3.65 0.17
C ASP A 93 1.05 -2.29 0.10
N LYS A 94 0.42 -2.00 -1.04
CA LYS A 94 -0.44 -0.83 -1.30
C LYS A 94 -1.87 -1.24 -1.72
N PRO A 95 -2.63 -1.88 -0.82
CA PRO A 95 -3.93 -2.43 -1.16
C PRO A 95 -4.96 -1.34 -1.46
N ASP A 96 -5.82 -1.59 -2.45
CA ASP A 96 -7.00 -0.78 -2.67
C ASP A 96 -8.12 -1.22 -1.72
N VAL A 97 -8.21 -0.55 -0.58
CA VAL A 97 -9.14 -0.89 0.51
C VAL A 97 -10.59 -0.47 0.24
N ARG A 98 -10.87 0.16 -0.92
CA ARG A 98 -12.25 0.52 -1.31
C ARG A 98 -13.09 -0.72 -1.65
N PHE A 99 -12.44 -1.83 -2.00
CA PHE A 99 -13.08 -3.08 -2.35
C PHE A 99 -12.93 -4.10 -1.22
N ASP A 100 -14.04 -4.65 -0.73
CA ASP A 100 -14.06 -5.72 0.28
C ASP A 100 -13.77 -7.10 -0.36
N LEU A 101 -12.61 -7.21 -1.02
CA LEU A 101 -12.16 -8.40 -1.74
C LEU A 101 -10.87 -8.95 -1.12
N ALA A 102 -10.94 -9.27 0.18
CA ALA A 102 -9.82 -9.86 0.89
C ALA A 102 -9.52 -11.30 0.43
N ILE A 103 -8.25 -11.66 0.50
CA ILE A 103 -7.73 -13.02 0.33
C ILE A 103 -7.91 -13.75 1.67
N GLU A 104 -8.57 -14.90 1.62
CA GLU A 104 -8.78 -15.79 2.76
C GLU A 104 -7.90 -17.04 2.62
N ASP A 105 -7.36 -17.52 3.75
CA ASP A 105 -6.66 -18.80 3.80
C ASP A 105 -7.67 -19.93 4.01
N LEU A 106 -7.74 -20.83 3.03
CA LEU A 106 -8.67 -21.95 2.98
C LEU A 106 -7.96 -23.29 3.23
N SER A 107 -6.65 -23.27 3.50
CA SER A 107 -5.83 -24.48 3.65
C SER A 107 -6.41 -25.42 4.71
N GLY A 108 -6.84 -24.88 5.85
CA GLY A 108 -7.40 -25.68 6.94
C GLY A 108 -8.74 -26.35 6.64
N VAL A 109 -9.56 -25.78 5.74
CA VAL A 109 -10.86 -26.36 5.39
C VAL A 109 -10.80 -27.28 4.17
N LEU A 110 -9.82 -27.07 3.28
CA LEU A 110 -9.67 -27.82 2.03
C LEU A 110 -8.65 -28.96 2.09
N SER A 111 -7.69 -28.94 3.01
CA SER A 111 -6.70 -30.02 3.17
C SER A 111 -7.36 -31.34 3.59
N GLY A 112 -6.94 -32.44 2.98
CA GLY A 112 -7.41 -33.80 3.25
C GLY A 112 -8.81 -34.10 2.68
N ARG A 113 -9.33 -33.27 1.78
CA ARG A 113 -10.69 -33.40 1.22
C ARG A 113 -10.74 -34.16 -0.12
N GLY A 114 -9.62 -34.75 -0.55
CA GLY A 114 -9.56 -35.64 -1.71
C GLY A 114 -9.33 -34.93 -3.05
N PHE A 115 -9.04 -33.63 -3.04
CA PHE A 115 -8.60 -32.92 -4.24
C PHE A 115 -7.08 -32.78 -4.23
N ARG A 116 -6.42 -33.61 -5.03
CA ARG A 116 -4.96 -33.80 -5.02
C ARG A 116 -4.17 -32.50 -5.09
N ALA A 117 -4.59 -31.52 -5.89
CA ALA A 117 -3.86 -30.26 -6.03
C ALA A 117 -3.86 -29.39 -4.76
N PHE A 118 -4.92 -29.46 -3.94
CA PHE A 118 -4.95 -28.77 -2.64
C PHE A 118 -4.09 -29.50 -1.61
N ASP A 119 -4.20 -30.83 -1.56
CA ASP A 119 -3.44 -31.65 -0.63
C ASP A 119 -1.94 -31.53 -0.89
N GLU A 120 -1.49 -31.68 -2.14
CA GLU A 120 -0.10 -31.50 -2.56
C GLU A 120 0.42 -30.08 -2.24
N ALA A 121 -0.41 -29.04 -2.41
CA ALA A 121 0.00 -27.67 -2.09
C ALA A 121 0.27 -27.49 -0.59
N VAL A 122 -0.60 -28.03 0.27
CA VAL A 122 -0.45 -27.94 1.73
C VAL A 122 0.71 -28.79 2.24
N ASP A 123 0.86 -30.02 1.73
CA ASP A 123 1.95 -30.94 2.11
C ASP A 123 3.33 -30.36 1.78
N ASN A 124 3.43 -29.61 0.68
CA ASN A 124 4.65 -28.90 0.28
C ASN A 124 4.87 -27.55 0.99
N ARG A 125 4.23 -27.34 2.15
CA ARG A 125 4.27 -26.07 2.93
C ARG A 125 3.76 -24.85 2.17
N GLY A 126 2.97 -25.07 1.12
CA GLY A 126 2.22 -24.03 0.41
C GLY A 126 0.92 -23.70 1.14
N ARG A 127 0.09 -22.87 0.50
CA ARG A 127 -1.23 -22.46 1.01
C ARG A 127 -2.26 -22.51 -0.09
N VAL A 128 -3.48 -22.87 0.26
CA VAL A 128 -4.65 -22.75 -0.61
C VAL A 128 -5.43 -21.53 -0.17
N ARG A 129 -5.54 -20.53 -1.05
CA ARG A 129 -6.18 -19.25 -0.75
C ARG A 129 -7.23 -18.90 -1.78
N GLY A 130 -8.22 -18.12 -1.38
CA GLY A 130 -9.32 -17.71 -2.26
C GLY A 130 -9.75 -16.27 -2.01
N ILE A 131 -10.44 -15.70 -2.99
CA ILE A 131 -11.13 -14.40 -2.87
C ILE A 131 -12.61 -14.66 -3.09
N ARG A 132 -13.43 -14.21 -2.14
CA ARG A 132 -14.89 -14.23 -2.30
C ARG A 132 -15.31 -13.04 -3.15
N VAL A 133 -15.95 -13.29 -4.29
CA VAL A 133 -16.52 -12.24 -5.15
C VAL A 133 -18.04 -12.20 -4.97
N PRO A 134 -18.60 -11.24 -4.23
CA PRO A 134 -20.04 -11.10 -4.06
C PRO A 134 -20.74 -10.96 -5.43
N GLY A 135 -21.79 -11.76 -5.66
CA GLY A 135 -22.51 -11.76 -6.95
C GLY A 135 -21.74 -12.39 -8.13
N GLY A 136 -20.53 -12.91 -7.92
CA GLY A 136 -19.67 -13.46 -8.98
C GLY A 136 -20.31 -14.59 -9.80
N ALA A 137 -21.19 -15.39 -9.19
CA ALA A 137 -21.88 -16.47 -9.89
C ALA A 137 -22.75 -15.97 -11.05
N ALA A 138 -23.50 -14.87 -10.86
CA ALA A 138 -24.37 -14.31 -11.90
C ALA A 138 -23.57 -13.67 -13.05
N LEU A 139 -22.43 -13.06 -12.74
CA LEU A 139 -21.49 -12.50 -13.71
C LEU A 139 -20.93 -13.57 -14.66
N LEU A 140 -20.62 -14.75 -14.14
CA LEU A 140 -20.12 -15.87 -14.95
C LEU A 140 -21.23 -16.53 -15.77
N ALA A 141 -22.44 -16.67 -15.22
CA ALA A 141 -23.58 -17.26 -15.91
C ALA A 141 -24.04 -16.45 -17.13
N SER A 142 -24.02 -15.11 -17.05
CA SER A 142 -24.41 -14.22 -18.16
C SER A 142 -23.48 -14.26 -19.39
N ARG A 143 -22.27 -14.85 -19.26
CA ARG A 143 -21.34 -15.07 -20.38
C ARG A 143 -21.51 -16.44 -21.06
N GLY A 144 -22.29 -17.35 -20.49
CA GLY A 144 -22.55 -18.69 -21.04
C GLY A 144 -23.70 -18.78 -22.07
N SER A 145 -24.50 -17.71 -22.24
CA SER A 145 -25.70 -17.70 -23.09
C SER A 145 -25.49 -17.09 -24.49
N ARG A 146 -24.25 -16.82 -24.90
CA ARG A 146 -23.91 -16.35 -26.26
C ARG A 146 -22.89 -17.24 -26.95
N ARG A 147 -23.15 -18.55 -26.95
CA ARG A 147 -22.59 -19.50 -27.92
C ARG A 147 -23.71 -20.36 -28.47
#